data_AF-A0A845UQ84-F1
#
_entry.id   AF-A0A845UQ84-F1
#
_cell.length_a   1.000
_cell.length_b   1.000
_cell.length_c   1.000
_cell.angle_alpha   90.00
_cell.angle_beta   90.00
_cell.angle_gamma   90.00
#
_symmetry.space_group_name_H-M   'P 1'
#
loop_
_entity.id
_entity.type
_entity.pdbx_description
1 polymer ?
#
loop_
_entity_poly.entity_id
_entity_poly.type
_entity_poly.pdbx_seq_one_letter_code
_entity_poly.pdbx_strand_id
1 'polypeptide(L)'
;MVKSLSKRPVVQEHEGILFKIGTTRGHVKDRIARSTRETTYLNAPVEVVAEFEIHGYVPKDVEGLMHKFFEAGRADVRVEDERKHASKPSEWFFVTPSLVSQAMRLLNEGQLLEHEIRRKLEPH
;
A
#
# COMPACT_ATOMS: atom_id res chain seq x y z
N MET A 1 -5.44 -1.48 -3.66
CA MET A 1 -5.10 -1.59 -2.23
C MET A 1 -5.66 -2.90 -1.69
N VAL A 2 -4.88 -3.63 -0.90
CA VAL A 2 -5.30 -4.93 -0.33
C VAL A 2 -5.04 -5.01 1.17
N LYS A 3 -5.81 -5.84 1.88
CA LYS A 3 -5.52 -6.26 3.26
C LYS A 3 -5.04 -7.71 3.29
N SER A 4 -4.20 -8.06 4.26
CA SER A 4 -3.78 -9.44 4.47
C SER A 4 -4.80 -10.19 5.33
N LEU A 5 -5.05 -11.46 5.00
CA LEU A 5 -5.86 -12.38 5.81
C LEU A 5 -4.98 -13.27 6.72
N SER A 6 -3.70 -12.91 6.89
CA SER A 6 -2.77 -13.62 7.78
C SER A 6 -3.26 -13.62 9.23
N LYS A 7 -3.13 -14.75 9.92
CA LYS A 7 -3.46 -14.91 11.35
C LYS A 7 -2.35 -14.48 12.30
N ARG A 8 -1.27 -13.87 11.79
CA ARG A 8 -0.16 -13.40 12.61
C ARG A 8 -0.59 -12.21 13.48
N PRO A 9 -0.15 -12.13 14.76
CA PRO A 9 -0.57 -11.06 15.67
C PRO A 9 -0.41 -9.66 15.08
N VAL A 10 0.76 -9.36 14.50
CA VAL A 10 1.05 -8.06 13.87
C VAL A 10 0.03 -7.64 12.79
N VAL A 11 -0.60 -8.60 12.10
CA VAL A 11 -1.65 -8.31 11.10
C VAL A 11 -3.00 -8.15 11.77
N GLN A 12 -3.34 -9.03 12.72
CA GLN A 12 -4.65 -9.02 13.39
C GLN A 12 -4.82 -7.80 14.31
N GLU A 13 -3.75 -7.39 15.01
CA GLU A 13 -3.74 -6.20 15.90
C GLU A 13 -3.97 -4.88 15.16
N HIS A 14 -3.68 -4.85 13.86
CA HIS A 14 -3.78 -3.65 13.02
C HIS A 14 -4.86 -3.79 11.95
N GLU A 15 -5.87 -4.63 12.19
CA GLU A 15 -7.02 -4.77 11.31
C GLU A 15 -7.72 -3.41 11.10
N GLY A 16 -8.12 -3.11 9.87
CA GLY A 16 -8.76 -1.84 9.51
C GLY A 16 -7.79 -0.68 9.31
N ILE A 17 -6.50 -0.84 9.64
CA ILE A 17 -5.47 0.18 9.40
C ILE A 17 -4.22 -0.35 8.68
N LEU A 18 -3.97 -1.66 8.58
CA LEU A 18 -2.82 -2.20 7.85
C LEU A 18 -3.20 -2.59 6.41
N PHE A 19 -2.73 -1.83 5.43
CA PHE A 19 -2.99 -2.11 4.02
C PHE A 19 -1.75 -2.02 3.15
N LYS A 20 -1.73 -2.84 2.09
CA LYS A 20 -0.76 -2.72 1.00
C LYS A 20 -1.27 -1.77 -0.07
N ILE A 21 -0.43 -0.81 -0.44
CA ILE A 21 -0.66 0.12 -1.55
C ILE A 21 0.27 -0.28 -2.69
N GLY A 22 -0.27 -0.57 -3.86
CA GLY A 22 0.50 -0.92 -5.06
C GLY A 22 -0.37 -0.79 -6.30
N THR A 23 0.27 -0.85 -7.47
CA THR A 23 -0.39 -0.70 -8.77
C THR A 23 -0.29 -1.97 -9.61
N THR A 24 -1.17 -2.10 -10.61
CA THR A 24 -1.16 -3.17 -11.61
C THR A 24 -1.66 -2.61 -12.94
N ARG A 25 -1.16 -3.16 -14.05
CA ARG A 25 -1.65 -2.83 -15.41
C ARG A 25 -2.73 -3.80 -15.90
N GLY A 26 -2.84 -4.97 -15.27
CA GLY A 26 -3.87 -5.98 -15.56
C GLY A 26 -4.84 -6.14 -14.40
N HIS A 27 -5.67 -7.18 -14.42
CA HIS A 27 -6.65 -7.40 -13.37
C HIS A 27 -5.98 -7.64 -12.01
N VAL A 28 -6.48 -6.97 -10.97
CA VAL A 28 -5.96 -7.13 -9.61
C VAL A 28 -6.04 -8.59 -9.15
N LYS A 29 -7.08 -9.32 -9.58
CA LYS A 29 -7.29 -10.74 -9.25
C LYS A 29 -6.12 -11.61 -9.69
N ASP A 30 -5.60 -11.38 -10.90
CA ASP A 30 -4.46 -12.12 -11.43
C ASP A 30 -3.19 -11.82 -10.64
N ARG A 31 -3.00 -10.55 -10.26
CA ARG A 31 -1.83 -10.09 -9.50
C ARG A 31 -1.79 -10.69 -8.09
N ILE A 32 -2.94 -10.92 -7.45
CA ILE A 32 -3.02 -11.45 -6.09
C ILE A 32 -3.19 -12.98 -6.01
N ALA A 33 -3.33 -13.66 -7.15
CA ALA A 33 -3.62 -15.10 -7.21
C ALA A 33 -2.55 -15.97 -6.51
N ARG A 34 -1.31 -15.48 -6.40
CA ARG A 34 -0.17 -16.17 -5.77
C ARG A 34 0.26 -15.54 -4.44
N SER A 35 -0.59 -14.71 -3.83
CA SER A 35 -0.30 -13.99 -2.59
C SER A 35 0.23 -14.86 -1.43
N THR A 36 -0.25 -16.10 -1.31
CA THR A 36 0.23 -17.05 -0.28
C THR A 36 1.69 -17.47 -0.43
N ARG A 37 2.29 -17.29 -1.61
CA ARG A 37 3.69 -17.66 -1.92
C ARG A 37 4.58 -16.46 -2.22
N GLU A 38 4.05 -15.25 -2.06
CA GLU A 38 4.75 -14.03 -2.39
C GLU A 38 4.95 -13.20 -1.12
N THR A 39 6.22 -12.97 -0.79
CA THR A 39 6.60 -12.25 0.43
C THR A 39 6.05 -10.84 0.49
N THR A 40 5.90 -10.16 -0.66
CA THR A 40 5.25 -8.84 -0.74
C THR A 40 3.79 -8.85 -0.22
N TYR A 41 3.13 -10.02 -0.23
CA TYR A 41 1.79 -10.23 0.32
C TYR A 41 1.81 -10.93 1.68
N LEU A 42 2.94 -10.87 2.39
CA LEU A 42 3.13 -11.44 3.71
C LEU A 42 2.96 -12.97 3.77
N ASN A 43 3.16 -13.66 2.63
CA ASN A 43 2.96 -15.10 2.48
C ASN A 43 1.56 -15.56 2.95
N ALA A 44 0.54 -14.74 2.68
CA ALA A 44 -0.83 -14.99 3.13
C ALA A 44 -1.85 -14.61 2.05
N PRO A 45 -3.07 -15.16 2.10
CA PRO A 45 -4.15 -14.69 1.24
C PRO A 45 -4.41 -13.21 1.48
N VAL A 46 -4.83 -12.49 0.44
CA VAL A 46 -5.18 -11.07 0.53
C VAL A 46 -6.57 -10.82 -0.05
N GLU A 47 -7.22 -9.78 0.44
CA GLU A 47 -8.52 -9.31 -0.06
C GLU A 47 -8.35 -7.92 -0.68
N VAL A 48 -8.99 -7.69 -1.82
CA VAL A 48 -9.06 -6.37 -2.44
C VAL A 48 -10.02 -5.49 -1.66
N VAL A 49 -9.50 -4.39 -1.12
CA VAL A 49 -10.27 -3.46 -0.28
C VAL A 49 -10.71 -2.23 -1.08
N ALA A 50 -9.85 -1.76 -1.97
CA ALA A 50 -10.15 -0.65 -2.85
C ALA A 50 -9.34 -0.74 -4.14
N GLU A 51 -9.97 -0.35 -5.24
CA GLU A 51 -9.37 -0.16 -6.55
C GLU A 51 -9.57 1.28 -6.98
N PHE A 52 -8.52 1.88 -7.55
CA PHE A 52 -8.57 3.24 -8.06
C PHE A 52 -8.02 3.21 -9.48
N GLU A 53 -8.77 3.77 -10.41
CA GLU A 53 -8.30 3.93 -11.77
C GLU A 53 -7.30 5.07 -11.85
N ILE A 54 -6.23 4.85 -12.60
CA ILE A 54 -5.18 5.84 -12.84
C ILE A 54 -5.28 6.25 -14.30
N HIS A 55 -5.68 7.49 -14.55
CA HIS A 55 -5.82 8.07 -15.88
C HIS A 55 -4.78 9.17 -16.09
N GLY A 56 -4.10 9.17 -17.22
CA GLY A 56 -3.12 10.22 -17.56
C GLY A 56 -1.78 10.17 -16.81
N TYR A 57 -1.57 9.18 -15.94
CA TYR A 57 -0.31 8.99 -15.20
C TYR A 57 0.30 7.61 -15.45
N VAL A 58 1.62 7.52 -15.29
CA VAL A 58 2.32 6.23 -15.26
C VAL A 58 2.04 5.56 -13.91
N PRO A 59 1.49 4.32 -13.86
CA PRO A 59 1.11 3.67 -12.60
C PRO A 59 2.26 3.57 -11.58
N LYS A 60 3.47 3.29 -12.05
CA LYS A 60 4.66 3.19 -11.21
C LYS A 60 5.01 4.52 -10.51
N ASP A 61 4.77 5.65 -11.17
CA ASP A 61 5.05 6.97 -10.61
C ASP A 61 3.99 7.33 -9.56
N VAL A 62 2.73 6.98 -9.81
CA VAL A 62 1.65 7.10 -8.81
C VAL A 62 1.97 6.26 -7.58
N GLU A 63 2.38 5.00 -7.78
CA GLU A 63 2.79 4.12 -6.68
C GLU A 63 3.89 4.75 -5.82
N GLY A 64 4.96 5.23 -6.45
CA GLY A 64 6.07 5.88 -5.77
C GLY A 64 5.65 7.15 -5.03
N LEU A 65 4.77 7.96 -5.62
CA LEU A 65 4.22 9.16 -4.98
C LEU A 65 3.38 8.80 -3.76
N MET A 66 2.48 7.83 -3.86
CA MET A 66 1.64 7.38 -2.74
C MET A 66 2.48 6.78 -1.61
N HIS A 67 3.49 5.99 -1.96
CA HIS A 67 4.44 5.44 -0.98
C HIS A 67 5.18 6.54 -0.23
N LYS A 68 5.64 7.57 -0.93
CA LYS A 68 6.32 8.72 -0.34
C LYS A 68 5.37 9.56 0.51
N PHE A 69 4.16 9.82 0.02
CA PHE A 69 3.14 10.61 0.71
C PHE A 69 2.75 10.00 2.06
N PHE A 70 2.68 8.66 2.12
CA PHE A 70 2.38 7.89 3.33
C PHE A 70 3.62 7.33 4.06
N GLU A 71 4.82 7.85 3.79
CA GLU A 71 6.07 7.33 4.38
C GLU A 71 6.01 7.25 5.91
N ALA A 72 5.42 8.26 6.56
CA ALA A 72 5.28 8.31 8.02
C ALA A 72 4.42 7.15 8.59
N GLY A 73 3.54 6.58 7.77
CA GLY A 73 2.72 5.41 8.12
C GLY A 73 3.30 4.09 7.63
N ARG A 74 4.54 4.03 7.09
CA ARG A 74 5.09 2.78 6.55
C ARG A 74 5.23 1.72 7.65
N ALA A 75 4.67 0.55 7.41
CA ALA A 75 4.61 -0.52 8.40
C ALA A 75 5.93 -1.29 8.48
N ASP A 76 6.38 -1.60 9.70
CA ASP A 76 7.53 -2.48 9.94
C ASP A 76 7.09 -3.93 10.13
N VAL A 77 6.61 -4.56 9.06
CA VAL A 77 6.18 -5.96 9.08
C VAL A 77 7.24 -6.84 8.44
N ARG A 78 7.91 -7.66 9.26
CA ARG A 78 8.85 -8.68 8.79
C ARG A 78 8.15 -10.01 8.55
N VAL A 79 8.44 -10.67 7.44
CA VAL A 79 7.95 -12.01 7.13
C VAL A 79 9.10 -12.92 6.74
N GLU A 80 9.07 -14.15 7.23
CA GLU A 80 10.00 -15.19 6.83
C GLU A 80 9.30 -16.13 5.85
N ASP A 81 10.02 -16.55 4.82
CA ASP A 81 9.58 -17.66 3.97
C ASP A 81 9.89 -19.02 4.62
N GLU A 82 9.47 -20.11 3.98
CA GLU A 82 9.72 -21.48 4.44
C GLU A 82 11.23 -21.84 4.51
N ARG A 83 12.08 -21.04 3.86
CA ARG A 83 13.54 -21.19 3.84
C ARG A 83 14.24 -20.28 4.85
N LYS A 84 13.48 -19.63 5.74
CA LYS A 84 13.96 -18.66 6.74
C LYS A 84 14.59 -17.41 6.14
N HIS A 85 14.29 -17.08 4.89
CA HIS A 85 14.65 -15.77 4.36
C HIS A 85 13.66 -14.73 4.90
N ALA A 86 14.19 -13.84 5.73
CA ALA A 86 13.45 -12.68 6.19
C ALA A 86 13.33 -11.64 5.07
N SER A 87 12.13 -11.13 4.89
CA SER A 87 11.83 -10.02 3.98
C SER A 87 10.98 -8.99 4.72
N LYS A 88 11.17 -7.72 4.36
CA LYS A 88 10.39 -6.59 4.88
C LYS A 88 9.78 -5.86 3.70
N PRO A 89 8.56 -6.25 3.28
CA PRO A 89 7.88 -5.56 2.19
C PRO A 89 7.65 -4.10 2.55
N SER A 90 8.17 -3.18 1.74
CA SER A 90 8.05 -1.75 2.01
C SER A 90 6.64 -1.21 1.69
N GLU A 91 5.86 -1.92 0.90
CA GLU A 91 4.58 -1.43 0.33
C GLU A 91 3.37 -1.53 1.29
N TRP A 92 3.59 -1.80 2.57
CA TRP A 92 2.54 -1.88 3.60
C TRP A 92 2.56 -0.63 4.49
N PHE A 93 1.37 -0.14 4.83
CA PHE A 93 1.20 1.12 5.55
C PHE A 93 0.07 1.01 6.58
N PHE A 94 0.24 1.71 7.70
CA PHE A 94 -0.78 2.02 8.69
C PHE A 94 -1.60 3.22 8.22
N VAL A 95 -2.65 2.98 7.44
CA VAL A 95 -3.53 3.96 6.81
C VAL A 95 -4.97 3.47 6.81
N THR A 96 -5.95 4.36 6.67
CA THR A 96 -7.35 3.96 6.47
C THR A 96 -7.72 4.02 4.99
N PRO A 97 -8.72 3.26 4.52
CA PRO A 97 -9.22 3.39 3.15
C PRO A 97 -9.63 4.82 2.80
N SER A 98 -10.23 5.54 3.75
CA SER A 98 -10.65 6.93 3.55
C SER A 98 -9.46 7.86 3.28
N LEU A 99 -8.34 7.72 4.00
CA LEU A 99 -7.14 8.53 3.76
C LEU A 99 -6.55 8.26 2.37
N VAL A 100 -6.49 7.00 1.95
CA VAL A 100 -6.00 6.64 0.61
C VAL A 100 -6.94 7.16 -0.47
N SER A 101 -8.26 7.06 -0.29
CA SER A 101 -9.25 7.64 -1.21
C SER A 101 -9.12 9.16 -1.34
N GLN A 102 -8.86 9.87 -0.25
CA GLN A 102 -8.64 11.32 -0.27
C GLN A 102 -7.36 11.68 -1.04
N ALA A 103 -6.26 10.97 -0.78
CA ALA A 103 -5.02 11.19 -1.51
C ALA A 103 -5.16 10.91 -3.01
N MET A 104 -5.90 9.87 -3.41
CA MET A 104 -6.21 9.59 -4.82
C MET A 104 -7.08 10.68 -5.46
N ARG A 105 -8.03 11.25 -4.72
CA ARG A 105 -8.81 12.40 -5.20
C ARG A 105 -7.91 13.60 -5.47
N LEU A 106 -7.07 13.98 -4.51
CA LEU A 106 -6.11 15.07 -4.66
C LEU A 106 -5.14 14.82 -5.84
N LEU A 107 -4.77 13.56 -6.08
CA LEU A 107 -3.93 13.20 -7.23
C LEU A 107 -4.64 13.51 -8.54
N ASN A 108 -5.89 13.05 -8.68
CA ASN A 108 -6.69 13.25 -9.88
C ASN A 108 -7.03 14.73 -10.13
N GLU A 109 -7.12 15.53 -9.07
CA GLU A 109 -7.28 16.99 -9.14
C GLU A 109 -5.96 17.73 -9.42
N GLY A 110 -4.83 17.01 -9.51
CA GLY A 110 -3.49 17.58 -9.71
C GLY A 110 -2.89 18.26 -8.49
N GLN A 111 -3.53 18.15 -7.32
CA GLN A 111 -3.20 18.88 -6.10
C GLN A 111 -2.33 18.08 -5.12
N LEU A 112 -2.19 16.77 -5.29
CA LEU A 112 -1.45 15.93 -4.34
C LEU A 112 0.04 16.32 -4.25
N LEU A 113 0.67 16.63 -5.39
CA LEU A 113 2.07 17.03 -5.43
C LEU A 113 2.29 18.39 -4.75
N GLU A 114 1.38 19.34 -4.98
CA GLU A 114 1.44 20.65 -4.34
C GLU A 114 1.28 20.51 -2.81
N HIS A 115 0.33 19.70 -2.35
CA HIS A 115 0.15 19.40 -0.94
C HIS A 115 1.43 18.82 -0.31
N GLU A 116 2.08 17.86 -0.96
CA GLU A 116 3.31 17.24 -0.47
C GLU A 116 4.48 18.24 -0.41
N ILE A 117 4.58 19.16 -1.38
CA ILE A 117 5.59 20.23 -1.35
C ILE A 117 5.31 21.19 -0.20
N ARG A 118 4.07 21.66 -0.03
CA ARG A 118 3.68 22.56 1.07
C ARG A 118 3.97 21.95 2.44
N ARG A 119 3.60 20.68 2.65
CA ARG A 119 3.89 19.94 3.90
C ARG A 119 5.37 19.97 4.27
N LYS A 120 6.27 19.96 3.29
CA LYS A 120 7.73 19.99 3.53
C LYS A 120 8.30 21.38 3.79
N LEU A 121 7.59 22.43 3.38
CA LEU A 121 8.02 23.81 3.53
C LEU A 121 7.52 24.44 4.83
N GLU A 122 6.49 23.87 5.46
CA GLU A 122 6.03 24.29 6.78
C GLU A 122 6.94 23.68 7.87
N PRO A 123 7.62 24.49 8.70
CA PRO A 123 8.39 23.98 9.83
C PRO A 123 7.43 23.39 10.88
N HIS A 124 7.72 22.18 11.34
CA HIS A 124 7.11 21.61 12.55
C HIS A 124 7.61 22.29 13.82
#